data_AF-M7BG07-F1
#
_entry.id   AF-M7BG07-F1
#
_cell.length_a   1.000
_cell.length_b   1.000
_cell.length_c   1.000
_cell.angle_alpha   90.00
_cell.angle_beta   90.00
_cell.angle_gamma   90.00
#
_symmetry.space_group_name_H-M   'P 1'
#
loop_
_entity.id
_entity.type
_entity.pdbx_description
1 polymer ?
#
loop_
_entity_poly.entity_id
_entity_poly.type
_entity_poly.pdbx_seq_one_letter_code
_entity_poly.pdbx_strand_id
1 'polypeptide(L)'
;PCKCSLIAQRAELWITMKNYQQALHDAEALCQNKPLWPKGHYVKAQVLSGLGRTEEALKEFLYCVALNPEWSLMKKEAQKIMCEMFFPAFENVHDSLTAPFSSRTRLKPAFLSNLNAVEDGSAAGCSEDTVFKLTKALSQESDVLRSTNSSLSHNVLDLHFEDHKSLGTILSSLPVARLKRKLSSDSRDLQSLDVPNKIPKKDGDTVLENSGTPALREISAVLVDASDFECSLCMRLFYEPVTTPCGHTFCLKCLERCLDHNPYCPLCKEKLSEFLASRTYKKTVLTEELIVHYLPEELSERKKIYEEEMKELSNLNEDVPIFVCTMAFPTIPCPLHVFEPRYRLMIRRCMETGTKQFGMCLADELKGFADYGCMLEIRDVKFFPDGRSVVDTVGVRRFKVLNHGQRDGYNTANIEYLEDKKVEGAEYEELVRLHDSVYDQAVAWFTSLKDNMKAQILNHFGSMPGKESEPQARALIFSGACQINLELYASYVYLSMSFYFDRDDVALKNFAKYFLHQSHEEREHAEKLMKLQNQRGGRIFLQDIKKPDRDDLENGLTAMECPLHLEKNVNQSLLDLHKLATDKNDPHLCDFIENFRLICLQVDL
;
A
#
# COMPACT_ATOMS: atom_id res chain seq x y z
N PRO A 1 -14.85 -34.32 -23.16
CA PRO A 1 -14.00 -34.09 -21.95
C PRO A 1 -13.18 -32.80 -22.11
N CYS A 2 -13.50 -31.74 -21.34
CA CYS A 2 -12.81 -30.44 -21.47
C CYS A 2 -11.29 -30.60 -21.33
N LYS A 3 -10.52 -29.99 -22.24
CA LYS A 3 -9.04 -29.91 -22.22
C LYS A 3 -8.49 -29.51 -20.83
N CYS A 4 -9.17 -28.62 -20.12
CA CYS A 4 -8.84 -28.22 -18.74
C CYS A 4 -8.98 -29.35 -17.70
N SER A 5 -9.93 -30.28 -17.87
CA SER A 5 -10.09 -31.41 -16.93
C SER A 5 -8.92 -32.40 -17.04
N LEU A 6 -8.38 -32.58 -18.24
CA LEU A 6 -7.22 -33.45 -18.48
C LEU A 6 -5.93 -32.81 -17.96
N ILE A 7 -5.77 -31.50 -18.16
CA ILE A 7 -4.64 -30.75 -17.61
C ILE A 7 -4.67 -30.76 -16.08
N ALA A 8 -5.84 -30.62 -15.45
CA ALA A 8 -5.99 -30.73 -14.00
C ALA A 8 -5.60 -32.12 -13.46
N GLN A 9 -6.06 -33.19 -14.11
CA GLN A 9 -5.66 -34.56 -13.74
C GLN A 9 -4.15 -34.78 -13.92
N ARG A 10 -3.56 -34.22 -14.98
CA ARG A 10 -2.12 -34.28 -15.21
C ARG A 10 -1.33 -33.54 -14.12
N ALA A 11 -1.80 -32.36 -13.71
CA ALA A 11 -1.21 -31.61 -12.59
C ALA A 11 -1.33 -32.37 -11.26
N GLU A 12 -2.49 -32.98 -10.97
CA GLU A 12 -2.69 -33.84 -9.78
C GLU A 12 -1.70 -35.04 -9.76
N LEU A 13 -1.42 -35.64 -10.93
CA LEU A 13 -0.41 -36.69 -11.06
C LEU A 13 1.01 -36.16 -10.81
N TRP A 14 1.36 -34.99 -11.37
CA TRP A 14 2.66 -34.35 -11.11
C TRP A 14 2.88 -34.04 -9.62
N ILE A 15 1.84 -33.57 -8.92
CA ILE A 15 1.86 -33.36 -7.46
C ILE A 15 2.15 -34.68 -6.73
N THR A 16 1.47 -35.76 -7.12
CA THR A 16 1.65 -37.09 -6.52
C THR A 16 3.08 -37.61 -6.72
N MET A 17 3.68 -37.30 -7.87
CA MET A 17 5.08 -37.63 -8.20
C MET A 17 6.09 -36.64 -7.60
N LYS A 18 5.66 -35.67 -6.78
CA LYS A 18 6.48 -34.58 -6.20
C LYS A 18 7.22 -33.72 -7.23
N ASN A 19 6.74 -33.69 -8.48
CA ASN A 19 7.31 -32.86 -9.53
C ASN A 19 6.54 -31.54 -9.62
N TYR A 20 6.77 -30.67 -8.64
CA TYR A 20 5.97 -29.46 -8.46
C TYR A 20 6.19 -28.39 -9.53
N GLN A 21 7.34 -28.36 -10.20
CA GLN A 21 7.59 -27.39 -11.28
C GLN A 21 6.70 -27.63 -12.50
N GLN A 22 6.55 -28.89 -12.90
CA GLN A 22 5.68 -29.26 -14.03
C GLN A 22 4.20 -29.16 -13.66
N ALA A 23 3.87 -29.48 -12.39
CA ALA A 23 2.52 -29.27 -11.86
C ALA A 23 2.13 -27.77 -11.86
N LEU A 24 3.07 -26.87 -11.56
CA LEU A 24 2.82 -25.43 -11.49
C LEU A 24 2.51 -24.88 -12.88
N HIS A 25 3.29 -25.24 -13.88
CA HIS A 25 3.06 -24.83 -15.27
C HIS A 25 1.67 -25.27 -15.76
N ASP A 26 1.26 -26.50 -15.44
CA ASP A 26 -0.08 -26.99 -15.76
C ASP A 26 -1.17 -26.22 -15.00
N ALA A 27 -0.96 -25.92 -13.72
CA ALA A 27 -1.91 -25.16 -12.89
C ALA A 27 -2.06 -23.69 -13.34
N GLU A 28 -0.97 -23.04 -13.75
CA GLU A 28 -0.99 -21.69 -14.32
C GLU A 28 -1.77 -21.65 -15.63
N ALA A 29 -1.54 -22.64 -16.51
CA ALA A 29 -2.30 -22.78 -17.74
C ALA A 29 -3.81 -22.98 -17.46
N LEU A 30 -4.19 -23.67 -16.39
CA LEU A 30 -5.60 -23.80 -16.01
C LEU A 30 -6.22 -22.46 -15.59
N CYS A 31 -5.51 -21.70 -14.76
CA CYS A 31 -5.99 -20.42 -14.25
C CYS A 31 -6.06 -19.35 -15.36
N GLN A 32 -5.13 -19.36 -16.32
CA GLN A 32 -5.18 -18.49 -17.50
C GLN A 32 -6.35 -18.82 -18.43
N ASN A 33 -6.61 -20.11 -18.66
CA ASN A 33 -7.68 -20.54 -19.57
C ASN A 33 -9.08 -20.45 -18.93
N LYS A 34 -9.19 -20.63 -17.61
CA LYS A 34 -10.46 -20.51 -16.86
C LYS A 34 -10.24 -19.82 -15.49
N PRO A 35 -10.20 -18.48 -15.45
CA PRO A 35 -9.90 -17.71 -14.23
C PRO A 35 -10.93 -17.81 -13.10
N LEU A 36 -12.15 -18.25 -13.40
CA LEU A 36 -13.23 -18.41 -12.41
C LEU A 36 -13.49 -19.87 -12.06
N TRP A 37 -12.55 -20.78 -12.39
CA TRP A 37 -12.72 -22.22 -12.14
C TRP A 37 -12.07 -22.64 -10.82
N PRO A 38 -12.84 -22.89 -9.74
CA PRO A 38 -12.27 -23.10 -8.40
C PRO A 38 -11.30 -24.28 -8.33
N LYS A 39 -11.57 -25.34 -9.10
CA LYS A 39 -10.70 -26.53 -9.11
C LYS A 39 -9.31 -26.23 -9.71
N GLY A 40 -9.19 -25.30 -10.65
CA GLY A 40 -7.89 -24.89 -11.21
C GLY A 40 -7.03 -24.18 -10.17
N HIS A 41 -7.63 -23.23 -9.46
CA HIS A 41 -6.98 -22.48 -8.38
C HIS A 41 -6.63 -23.38 -7.18
N TYR A 42 -7.49 -24.37 -6.84
CA TYR A 42 -7.16 -25.37 -5.83
C TYR A 42 -5.90 -26.17 -6.16
N VAL A 43 -5.79 -26.67 -7.40
CA VAL A 43 -4.60 -27.42 -7.83
C VAL A 43 -3.37 -26.52 -7.75
N LYS A 44 -3.47 -25.25 -8.17
CA LYS A 44 -2.38 -24.27 -8.05
C LYS A 44 -1.97 -24.05 -6.59
N ALA A 45 -2.93 -23.90 -5.68
CA ALA A 45 -2.69 -23.73 -4.25
C ALA A 45 -1.93 -24.93 -3.65
N GLN A 46 -2.31 -26.16 -4.01
CA GLN A 46 -1.62 -27.38 -3.57
C GLN A 46 -0.18 -27.46 -4.08
N VAL A 47 0.07 -27.07 -5.34
CA VAL A 47 1.43 -27.04 -5.89
C VAL A 47 2.30 -26.01 -5.18
N LEU A 48 1.78 -24.80 -4.98
CA LEU A 48 2.49 -23.71 -4.29
C LEU A 48 2.81 -24.08 -2.84
N SER A 49 1.88 -24.74 -2.14
CA SER A 49 2.12 -25.28 -0.80
C SER A 49 3.24 -26.33 -0.81
N GLY A 50 3.24 -27.25 -1.77
CA GLY A 50 4.31 -28.26 -1.94
C GLY A 50 5.68 -27.67 -2.28
N LEU A 51 5.74 -26.47 -2.87
CA LEU A 51 6.96 -25.72 -3.15
C LEU A 51 7.45 -24.87 -1.97
N GLY A 52 6.71 -24.82 -0.85
CA GLY A 52 7.01 -23.94 0.28
C GLY A 52 6.66 -22.46 0.03
N ARG A 53 5.93 -22.14 -1.04
CA ARG A 53 5.43 -20.79 -1.36
C ARG A 53 4.11 -20.55 -0.62
N THR A 54 4.16 -20.49 0.71
CA THR A 54 3.00 -20.49 1.61
C THR A 54 2.06 -19.30 1.41
N GLU A 55 2.60 -18.09 1.25
CA GLU A 55 1.81 -16.87 1.05
C GLU A 55 1.03 -16.90 -0.27
N GLU A 56 1.64 -17.38 -1.35
CA GLU A 56 0.97 -17.50 -2.64
C GLU A 56 -0.06 -18.62 -2.64
N ALA A 57 0.21 -19.71 -1.92
CA ALA A 57 -0.77 -20.77 -1.71
C ALA A 57 -2.01 -20.24 -0.96
N LEU A 58 -1.81 -19.45 0.10
CA LEU A 58 -2.91 -18.86 0.87
C LEU A 58 -3.80 -17.97 0.01
N LYS A 59 -3.21 -17.10 -0.83
CA LYS A 59 -3.97 -16.25 -1.77
C LYS A 59 -4.89 -17.07 -2.66
N GLU A 60 -4.37 -18.18 -3.22
CA GLU A 60 -5.14 -19.07 -4.09
C GLU A 60 -6.23 -19.85 -3.32
N PHE A 61 -5.97 -20.25 -2.08
CA PHE A 61 -6.99 -20.87 -1.21
C PHE A 61 -8.12 -19.90 -0.89
N LEU A 62 -7.80 -18.67 -0.49
CA LEU A 62 -8.78 -17.62 -0.19
C LEU A 62 -9.60 -17.25 -1.43
N TYR A 63 -8.95 -17.15 -2.59
CA TYR A 63 -9.63 -16.93 -3.87
C TYR A 63 -10.65 -18.03 -4.19
N CYS A 64 -10.33 -19.29 -3.88
CA CYS A 64 -11.27 -20.40 -4.02
C CYS A 64 -12.46 -20.32 -3.06
N VAL A 65 -12.23 -19.88 -1.82
CA VAL A 65 -13.29 -19.67 -0.82
C VAL A 65 -14.24 -18.56 -1.28
N ALA A 66 -13.71 -17.46 -1.80
CA ALA A 66 -14.50 -16.37 -2.36
C ALA A 66 -15.32 -16.79 -3.60
N LEU A 67 -14.77 -17.67 -4.45
CA LEU A 67 -15.52 -18.24 -5.58
C LEU A 67 -16.63 -19.22 -5.14
N ASN A 68 -16.33 -20.09 -4.16
CA ASN A 68 -17.24 -21.13 -3.68
C ASN A 68 -17.24 -21.24 -2.15
N PRO A 69 -18.06 -20.44 -1.46
CA PRO A 69 -18.10 -20.39 0.01
C PRO A 69 -18.48 -21.71 0.68
N GLU A 70 -19.21 -22.59 -0.01
CA GLU A 70 -19.67 -23.88 0.54
C GLU A 70 -18.56 -24.94 0.62
N TRP A 71 -17.36 -24.65 0.09
CA TRP A 71 -16.27 -25.62 0.03
C TRP A 71 -15.47 -25.67 1.34
N SER A 72 -15.99 -26.37 2.34
CA SER A 72 -15.42 -26.46 3.69
C SER A 72 -13.96 -26.92 3.77
N LEU A 73 -13.49 -27.71 2.79
CA LEU A 73 -12.10 -28.14 2.72
C LEU A 73 -11.15 -26.96 2.47
N MET A 74 -11.55 -26.02 1.60
CA MET A 74 -10.75 -24.84 1.26
C MET A 74 -10.62 -23.89 2.43
N LYS A 75 -11.71 -23.69 3.18
CA LYS A 75 -11.69 -22.93 4.44
C LYS A 75 -10.70 -23.53 5.44
N LYS A 76 -10.71 -24.86 5.62
CA LYS A 76 -9.79 -25.53 6.54
C LYS A 76 -8.32 -25.38 6.14
N GLU A 77 -7.99 -25.52 4.85
CA GLU A 77 -6.62 -25.38 4.37
C GLU A 77 -6.14 -23.92 4.44
N ALA A 78 -6.98 -22.95 4.07
CA ALA A 78 -6.68 -21.54 4.25
C ALA A 78 -6.44 -21.21 5.73
N GLN A 79 -7.33 -21.67 6.62
CA GLN A 79 -7.22 -21.47 8.06
C GLN A 79 -5.93 -22.07 8.61
N LYS A 80 -5.57 -23.28 8.18
CA LYS A 80 -4.32 -23.93 8.60
C LYS A 80 -3.10 -23.07 8.25
N ILE A 81 -3.03 -22.59 7.00
CA ILE A 81 -1.89 -21.76 6.55
C ILE A 81 -1.89 -20.42 7.30
N MET A 82 -3.05 -19.79 7.53
CA MET A 82 -3.13 -18.57 8.33
C MET A 82 -2.65 -18.81 9.77
N CYS A 83 -3.05 -19.91 10.40
CA CYS A 83 -2.55 -20.26 11.73
C CYS A 83 -1.04 -20.48 11.74
N GLU A 84 -0.47 -21.18 10.75
CA GLU A 84 0.98 -21.37 10.65
C GLU A 84 1.73 -20.05 10.40
N MET A 85 1.16 -19.13 9.62
CA MET A 85 1.77 -17.84 9.30
C MET A 85 1.68 -16.83 10.45
N PHE A 86 0.56 -16.78 11.17
CA PHE A 86 0.29 -15.79 12.22
C PHE A 86 0.57 -16.30 13.64
N PHE A 87 0.68 -17.63 13.80
CA PHE A 87 1.11 -18.31 15.02
C PHE A 87 2.20 -19.35 14.69
N PRO A 88 3.40 -18.92 14.24
CA PRO A 88 4.54 -19.82 14.22
C PRO A 88 4.73 -20.30 15.67
N ALA A 89 4.69 -21.62 15.86
CA ALA A 89 4.44 -22.28 17.14
C ALA A 89 5.14 -21.64 18.36
N PHE A 90 4.43 -21.67 19.49
CA PHE A 90 5.00 -21.75 20.84
C PHE A 90 5.96 -22.95 20.95
N GLU A 91 7.10 -22.90 20.28
CA GLU A 91 8.25 -23.77 20.57
C GLU A 91 8.94 -23.17 21.79
N ASN A 92 8.42 -23.50 22.98
CA ASN A 92 9.17 -23.65 24.24
C ASN A 92 8.22 -23.91 25.44
N VAL A 93 7.27 -24.84 25.32
CA VAL A 93 6.77 -25.59 26.49
C VAL A 93 6.47 -27.03 26.06
N HIS A 94 7.52 -27.80 25.80
CA HIS A 94 7.43 -29.26 25.85
C HIS A 94 8.24 -29.72 27.06
N ASP A 95 7.63 -29.61 28.25
CA ASP A 95 7.94 -30.47 29.40
C ASP A 95 6.89 -30.25 30.49
N SER A 96 5.65 -30.60 30.17
CA SER A 96 4.62 -31.11 31.10
C SER A 96 3.31 -31.22 30.32
N LEU A 97 2.99 -32.42 29.83
CA LEU A 97 1.65 -32.98 29.57
C LEU A 97 1.77 -34.08 28.51
N THR A 98 2.33 -35.22 28.92
CA THR A 98 2.17 -36.50 28.25
C THR A 98 0.78 -37.07 28.56
N ALA A 99 -0.21 -36.84 27.70
CA ALA A 99 -1.37 -37.72 27.50
C ALA A 99 -2.21 -37.29 26.27
N PRO A 100 -2.84 -38.23 25.53
CA PRO A 100 -3.24 -38.03 24.14
C PRO A 100 -4.55 -37.27 23.98
N PHE A 101 -4.52 -36.18 23.21
CA PHE A 101 -5.72 -35.48 22.75
C PHE A 101 -6.46 -36.32 21.70
N SER A 102 -7.55 -36.97 22.13
CA SER A 102 -8.57 -37.50 21.24
C SER A 102 -9.86 -36.71 21.43
N SER A 103 -10.30 -36.08 20.33
CA SER A 103 -11.68 -35.80 19.95
C SER A 103 -12.70 -35.45 21.06
N ARG A 104 -12.86 -34.15 21.37
CA ARG A 104 -14.13 -33.61 21.89
C ARG A 104 -14.41 -32.19 21.38
N THR A 105 -15.13 -32.07 20.27
CA THR A 105 -15.96 -30.89 19.98
C THR A 105 -17.42 -31.22 20.26
N ARG A 106 -17.90 -30.77 21.43
CA ARG A 106 -19.27 -30.28 21.67
C ARG A 106 -19.44 -29.95 23.14
N LEU A 107 -19.42 -28.66 23.48
CA LEU A 107 -20.25 -28.16 24.57
C LEU A 107 -20.87 -26.83 24.12
N LYS A 108 -22.21 -26.79 24.18
CA LYS A 108 -23.05 -25.61 23.98
C LYS A 108 -23.01 -24.74 25.26
N PRO A 109 -23.38 -23.45 25.15
CA PRO A 109 -23.20 -22.46 26.19
C PRO A 109 -24.27 -22.59 27.29
N ALA A 110 -23.88 -22.40 28.55
CA ALA A 110 -24.80 -22.08 29.62
C ALA A 110 -24.09 -21.29 30.73
N PHE A 111 -24.77 -20.21 31.15
CA PHE A 111 -24.58 -19.42 32.36
C PHE A 111 -23.50 -18.32 32.39
N LEU A 112 -23.88 -17.16 31.86
CA LEU A 112 -24.04 -15.96 32.72
C LEU A 112 -25.35 -15.24 32.34
N SER A 113 -26.43 -15.60 33.03
CA SER A 113 -27.44 -14.63 33.47
C SER A 113 -28.07 -15.17 34.74
N ASN A 114 -27.74 -14.55 35.88
CA ASN A 114 -28.70 -13.87 36.74
C ASN A 114 -28.15 -13.69 38.16
N LEU A 115 -27.86 -12.44 38.49
CA LEU A 115 -28.26 -11.87 39.76
C LEU A 115 -29.51 -11.05 39.49
N ASN A 116 -30.66 -11.63 39.78
CA ASN A 116 -31.83 -10.96 40.33
C ASN A 116 -32.60 -12.03 41.10
N ALA A 117 -32.77 -11.79 42.39
CA ALA A 117 -33.50 -12.67 43.28
C ALA A 117 -34.92 -12.15 43.53
N VAL A 118 -35.80 -13.12 43.83
CA VAL A 118 -37.15 -13.03 44.45
C VAL A 118 -38.25 -12.46 43.51
N GLU A 119 -39.42 -13.06 43.25
CA GLU A 119 -40.37 -13.90 44.02
C GLU A 119 -41.20 -14.90 43.17
N ASP A 120 -41.59 -16.02 43.82
CA ASP A 120 -42.73 -16.96 43.68
C ASP A 120 -43.47 -17.29 42.36
N GLY A 121 -43.60 -18.61 42.10
CA GLY A 121 -44.91 -19.27 42.12
C GLY A 121 -45.41 -20.04 40.88
N SER A 122 -45.23 -21.38 40.89
CA SER A 122 -46.15 -22.43 40.35
C SER A 122 -46.48 -22.46 38.83
N ALA A 123 -46.74 -23.57 38.12
CA ALA A 123 -46.70 -25.01 38.31
C ALA A 123 -46.98 -25.70 36.95
N ALA A 124 -46.54 -26.97 36.80
CA ALA A 124 -47.01 -28.02 35.88
C ALA A 124 -46.79 -27.82 34.36
N GLY A 125 -46.43 -28.80 33.52
CA GLY A 125 -46.21 -30.26 33.59
C GLY A 125 -46.03 -30.70 32.11
N CYS A 126 -44.90 -31.30 31.74
CA CYS A 126 -44.64 -32.74 31.57
C CYS A 126 -45.03 -33.34 30.20
N SER A 127 -44.01 -33.99 29.58
CA SER A 127 -44.05 -35.23 28.77
C SER A 127 -44.66 -35.17 27.35
N GLU A 128 -44.25 -35.90 26.31
CA GLU A 128 -43.19 -36.90 26.00
C GLU A 128 -43.29 -37.14 24.47
N ASP A 129 -42.18 -37.26 23.74
CA ASP A 129 -41.60 -38.50 23.14
C ASP A 129 -41.94 -38.84 21.68
N THR A 130 -40.98 -39.59 21.12
CA THR A 130 -41.05 -40.60 20.05
C THR A 130 -40.71 -40.24 18.58
N VAL A 131 -39.41 -40.34 18.32
CA VAL A 131 -38.67 -41.10 17.27
C VAL A 131 -39.46 -41.90 16.20
N PHE A 132 -39.17 -41.70 14.90
CA PHE A 132 -38.39 -42.60 13.97
C PHE A 132 -38.66 -42.33 12.47
N LYS A 133 -37.56 -42.12 11.73
CA LYS A 133 -37.22 -42.38 10.30
C LYS A 133 -38.31 -42.68 9.23
N LEU A 134 -38.10 -42.14 8.01
CA LEU A 134 -37.51 -42.79 6.81
C LEU A 134 -38.11 -42.26 5.47
N THR A 135 -37.21 -41.86 4.56
CA THR A 135 -37.26 -41.99 3.07
C THR A 135 -38.28 -41.26 2.18
N LYS A 136 -37.70 -40.45 1.27
CA LYS A 136 -37.68 -40.61 -0.21
C LYS A 136 -38.81 -39.99 -1.06
N ALA A 137 -38.33 -39.34 -2.13
CA ALA A 137 -38.86 -39.14 -3.49
C ALA A 137 -39.60 -37.83 -3.84
N LEU A 138 -38.93 -37.14 -4.77
CA LEU A 138 -39.36 -36.34 -5.93
C LEU A 138 -40.86 -36.26 -6.31
N SER A 139 -41.25 -35.04 -6.70
CA SER A 139 -42.17 -34.66 -7.80
C SER A 139 -41.95 -33.14 -8.02
N GLN A 140 -41.36 -32.61 -9.10
CA GLN A 140 -41.76 -32.49 -10.51
C GLN A 140 -43.05 -31.66 -10.76
N GLU A 141 -42.89 -30.63 -11.61
CA GLU A 141 -43.88 -29.87 -12.41
C GLU A 141 -44.88 -28.94 -11.68
N SER A 142 -45.35 -27.81 -12.20
CA SER A 142 -45.05 -26.99 -13.39
C SER A 142 -45.92 -25.71 -13.35
N ASP A 143 -45.42 -24.67 -14.05
CA ASP A 143 -46.13 -23.71 -14.89
C ASP A 143 -47.11 -22.59 -14.39
N VAL A 144 -46.98 -21.48 -15.15
CA VAL A 144 -47.96 -20.46 -15.58
C VAL A 144 -48.06 -19.13 -14.81
N LEU A 145 -47.31 -18.13 -15.34
CA LEU A 145 -47.74 -16.81 -15.83
C LEU A 145 -49.07 -16.22 -15.30
N ARG A 146 -49.05 -14.97 -14.79
CA ARG A 146 -49.71 -13.81 -15.45
C ARG A 146 -49.33 -12.47 -14.80
N SER A 147 -49.06 -11.54 -15.69
CA SER A 147 -48.71 -10.12 -15.57
C SER A 147 -49.83 -9.22 -15.02
N THR A 148 -49.46 -8.10 -14.41
CA THR A 148 -50.17 -6.80 -14.57
C THR A 148 -49.21 -5.62 -14.41
N ASN A 149 -49.36 -4.67 -15.34
CA ASN A 149 -48.61 -3.44 -15.56
C ASN A 149 -48.88 -2.36 -14.50
N SER A 150 -47.92 -1.42 -14.35
CA SER A 150 -48.24 0.01 -14.26
C SER A 150 -47.07 0.85 -14.78
N SER A 151 -47.30 1.52 -15.89
CA SER A 151 -46.44 2.54 -16.50
C SER A 151 -46.86 3.92 -16.03
N LEU A 152 -45.90 4.82 -15.75
CA LEU A 152 -46.05 6.26 -15.98
C LEU A 152 -44.70 6.84 -16.40
N SER A 153 -44.67 7.32 -17.64
CA SER A 153 -43.63 8.13 -18.29
C SER A 153 -43.88 9.62 -18.06
N HIS A 154 -42.83 10.45 -18.08
CA HIS A 154 -42.80 11.69 -18.89
C HIS A 154 -41.39 12.33 -18.93
N ASN A 155 -40.86 12.37 -20.16
CA ASN A 155 -40.12 13.45 -20.85
C ASN A 155 -38.76 13.94 -20.29
N VAL A 156 -37.62 13.68 -20.94
CA VAL A 156 -37.10 14.15 -22.26
C VAL A 156 -36.61 15.61 -22.23
N LEU A 157 -35.29 15.78 -22.34
CA LEU A 157 -34.66 16.69 -23.29
C LEU A 157 -33.43 15.98 -23.88
N ASP A 158 -33.40 16.00 -25.21
CA ASP A 158 -32.64 15.17 -26.12
C ASP A 158 -31.84 16.12 -27.04
N LEU A 159 -30.58 15.82 -27.29
CA LEU A 159 -29.78 16.39 -28.38
C LEU A 159 -28.81 15.31 -28.91
N HIS A 160 -29.35 14.46 -29.79
CA HIS A 160 -28.70 13.77 -30.91
C HIS A 160 -27.89 14.74 -31.82
N PHE A 161 -26.95 14.41 -32.73
CA PHE A 161 -26.48 13.24 -33.52
C PHE A 161 -24.99 13.58 -33.93
N GLU A 162 -24.05 12.68 -34.21
CA GLU A 162 -23.81 11.96 -35.49
C GLU A 162 -22.47 11.16 -35.41
N ASP A 163 -22.36 10.17 -36.31
CA ASP A 163 -21.45 9.02 -36.35
C ASP A 163 -20.01 9.22 -36.88
N HIS A 164 -19.16 8.24 -36.52
CA HIS A 164 -18.00 7.65 -37.22
C HIS A 164 -17.09 8.52 -38.13
N LYS A 165 -15.77 8.54 -37.82
CA LYS A 165 -14.69 8.28 -38.81
C LYS A 165 -13.32 8.00 -38.18
N SER A 166 -12.70 6.94 -38.68
CA SER A 166 -11.36 6.44 -38.40
C SER A 166 -10.25 7.45 -38.72
N LEU A 167 -9.33 7.64 -37.78
CA LEU A 167 -8.18 8.55 -37.84
C LEU A 167 -7.00 7.99 -38.68
N GLY A 168 -7.30 7.56 -39.91
CA GLY A 168 -6.35 7.00 -40.87
C GLY A 168 -5.89 7.97 -41.98
N THR A 169 -6.18 9.28 -41.90
CA THR A 169 -5.95 10.19 -43.05
C THR A 169 -5.56 11.63 -42.66
N ILE A 170 -4.83 11.82 -41.55
CA ILE A 170 -4.27 13.16 -41.18
C ILE A 170 -2.73 13.16 -41.15
N LEU A 171 -2.06 12.13 -41.71
CA LEU A 171 -0.60 12.09 -41.84
C LEU A 171 -0.08 12.33 -43.28
N SER A 172 -0.86 13.02 -44.11
CA SER A 172 -0.46 13.32 -45.48
C SER A 172 -0.72 14.77 -45.86
N SER A 173 -0.26 15.72 -45.05
CA SER A 173 -0.09 17.12 -45.49
C SER A 173 0.66 17.94 -44.44
N LEU A 174 1.96 18.17 -44.67
CA LEU A 174 2.75 19.42 -44.46
C LEU A 174 4.24 19.15 -44.16
N PRO A 175 5.16 20.09 -44.45
CA PRO A 175 6.26 19.86 -45.40
C PRO A 175 7.64 19.58 -44.78
N VAL A 176 8.47 18.88 -45.57
CA VAL A 176 9.89 18.63 -45.32
C VAL A 176 10.70 19.92 -45.49
N ALA A 177 11.28 20.42 -44.38
CA ALA A 177 12.34 21.42 -44.40
C ALA A 177 13.67 20.77 -44.00
N ARG A 178 14.59 20.67 -44.97
CA ARG A 178 16.00 20.31 -44.77
C ARG A 178 16.75 21.50 -44.17
N LEU A 179 17.45 21.32 -43.05
CA LEU A 179 18.46 22.27 -42.59
C LEU A 179 19.79 21.56 -42.28
N LYS A 180 20.77 21.84 -43.15
CA LYS A 180 22.21 21.60 -42.97
C LYS A 180 22.71 22.40 -41.77
N ARG A 181 23.47 21.79 -40.85
CA ARG A 181 24.37 22.54 -39.96
C ARG A 181 25.73 22.74 -40.63
N LYS A 182 26.11 24.00 -40.78
CA LYS A 182 27.48 24.46 -41.02
C LYS A 182 28.22 24.41 -39.69
N LEU A 183 29.38 23.75 -39.64
CA LEU A 183 30.39 23.97 -38.61
C LEU A 183 31.19 25.24 -38.98
N SER A 184 31.44 26.11 -38.01
CA SER A 184 32.50 27.11 -38.05
C SER A 184 33.47 26.82 -36.91
N SER A 185 34.73 26.54 -37.25
CA SER A 185 35.86 26.51 -36.33
C SER A 185 36.73 27.74 -36.55
N ASP A 186 37.19 28.35 -35.46
CA ASP A 186 38.41 29.15 -35.34
C ASP A 186 38.91 28.91 -33.90
N SER A 187 40.18 28.69 -33.56
CA SER A 187 41.44 28.67 -34.31
C SER A 187 42.55 28.10 -33.41
N ARG A 188 43.66 27.66 -34.05
CA ARG A 188 45.04 27.45 -33.55
C ARG A 188 45.32 26.09 -32.85
N ASP A 189 46.38 25.34 -33.14
CA ASP A 189 47.58 25.57 -33.95
C ASP A 189 48.36 24.25 -34.17
N LEU A 190 49.22 24.24 -35.21
CA LEU A 190 50.35 23.34 -35.55
C LEU A 190 50.16 21.99 -36.28
N GLN A 191 50.65 21.99 -37.55
CA GLN A 191 51.64 21.09 -38.23
C GLN A 191 51.37 19.57 -38.24
N SER A 192 51.52 18.77 -39.31
CA SER A 192 52.07 18.88 -40.66
C SER A 192 51.94 17.48 -41.34
N LEU A 193 51.58 17.41 -42.64
CA LEU A 193 51.93 16.36 -43.64
C LEU A 193 51.42 14.91 -43.34
N ASP A 194 50.92 14.07 -44.25
CA ASP A 194 50.97 13.95 -45.70
C ASP A 194 49.83 13.00 -46.17
N VAL A 195 49.38 13.20 -47.41
CA VAL A 195 48.41 12.36 -48.14
C VAL A 195 49.13 11.13 -48.72
N PRO A 196 48.43 10.01 -49.00
CA PRO A 196 48.38 9.60 -50.40
C PRO A 196 46.97 9.24 -50.92
N ASN A 197 46.74 9.72 -52.14
CA ASN A 197 45.60 9.55 -53.05
C ASN A 197 45.50 8.15 -53.70
N LYS A 198 44.34 7.96 -54.39
CA LYS A 198 44.06 7.20 -55.65
C LYS A 198 43.18 5.94 -55.45
N ILE A 199 42.16 5.59 -56.25
CA ILE A 199 41.59 6.03 -57.55
C ILE A 199 40.17 5.40 -57.68
N PRO A 200 39.23 5.98 -58.46
CA PRO A 200 37.84 5.51 -58.63
C PRO A 200 37.62 4.62 -59.87
N LYS A 201 36.59 3.75 -59.86
CA LYS A 201 35.90 3.09 -61.00
C LYS A 201 34.61 2.45 -60.47
N LYS A 202 33.49 2.25 -61.17
CA LYS A 202 32.87 2.73 -62.43
C LYS A 202 31.48 2.04 -62.42
N ASP A 203 30.43 2.72 -62.86
CA ASP A 203 29.05 2.23 -62.89
C ASP A 203 28.85 0.91 -63.67
N GLY A 204 27.88 0.13 -63.21
CA GLY A 204 27.32 -1.04 -63.89
C GLY A 204 25.88 -1.26 -63.47
N ASP A 205 24.94 -0.86 -64.34
CA ASP A 205 23.50 -1.12 -64.25
C ASP A 205 23.21 -2.61 -64.17
N THR A 206 22.38 -3.03 -63.21
CA THR A 206 21.55 -4.23 -63.38
C THR A 206 20.19 -3.99 -62.75
N VAL A 207 19.16 -4.04 -63.59
CA VAL A 207 17.75 -4.02 -63.24
C VAL A 207 17.39 -5.32 -62.53
N LEU A 208 16.68 -5.23 -61.40
CA LEU A 208 15.76 -6.28 -60.96
C LEU A 208 14.51 -5.65 -60.32
N GLU A 209 13.37 -5.90 -60.93
CA GLU A 209 12.04 -5.69 -60.36
C GLU A 209 11.81 -6.69 -59.22
N ASN A 210 11.22 -6.26 -58.09
CA ASN A 210 9.84 -6.59 -57.71
C ASN A 210 9.51 -6.33 -56.24
N SER A 211 8.22 -5.98 -56.06
CA SER A 211 7.34 -6.24 -54.92
C SER A 211 7.66 -5.61 -53.55
N GLY A 212 6.72 -4.77 -53.12
CA GLY A 212 6.73 -4.13 -51.81
C GLY A 212 6.38 -5.07 -50.66
N THR A 213 7.16 -4.90 -49.61
CA THR A 213 6.76 -4.88 -48.20
C THR A 213 7.76 -3.95 -47.52
N PRO A 214 7.36 -2.97 -46.67
CA PRO A 214 8.34 -2.22 -45.91
C PRO A 214 8.89 -3.18 -44.84
N ALA A 215 9.95 -3.89 -45.19
CA ALA A 215 10.77 -4.57 -44.20
C ALA A 215 11.23 -3.48 -43.21
N LEU A 216 10.89 -3.66 -41.94
CA LEU A 216 11.50 -2.92 -40.84
C LEU A 216 13.01 -3.02 -41.07
N ARG A 217 13.67 -1.91 -41.40
CA ARG A 217 15.11 -1.91 -41.57
C ARG A 217 15.69 -2.18 -40.19
N GLU A 218 16.01 -3.44 -39.90
CA GLU A 218 16.76 -3.80 -38.70
C GLU A 218 18.09 -3.06 -38.77
N ILE A 219 18.25 -2.08 -37.89
CA ILE A 219 19.54 -1.45 -37.65
C ILE A 219 20.40 -2.54 -37.01
N SER A 220 21.55 -2.83 -37.60
CA SER A 220 22.52 -3.77 -37.02
C SER A 220 22.81 -3.35 -35.58
N ALA A 221 22.64 -4.27 -34.62
CA ALA A 221 22.92 -4.03 -33.20
C ALA A 221 24.37 -3.56 -32.94
N VAL A 222 25.27 -3.75 -33.91
CA VAL A 222 26.67 -3.29 -33.86
C VAL A 222 26.80 -1.76 -34.07
N LEU A 223 25.73 -1.07 -34.45
CA LEU A 223 25.73 0.38 -34.73
C LEU A 223 25.12 1.23 -33.61
N VAL A 224 24.57 0.62 -32.55
CA VAL A 224 23.94 1.32 -31.43
C VAL A 224 24.82 1.15 -30.20
N ASP A 225 25.29 2.27 -29.65
CA ASP A 225 26.10 2.28 -28.43
C ASP A 225 25.30 2.88 -27.26
N ALA A 226 25.70 2.54 -26.04
CA ALA A 226 25.07 3.10 -24.83
C ALA A 226 25.15 4.63 -24.79
N SER A 227 26.19 5.21 -25.40
CA SER A 227 26.37 6.66 -25.53
C SER A 227 25.30 7.37 -26.34
N ASP A 228 24.62 6.67 -27.27
CA ASP A 228 23.51 7.22 -28.05
C ASP A 228 22.26 7.48 -27.19
N PHE A 229 22.17 6.82 -26.04
CA PHE A 229 21.04 6.89 -25.10
C PHE A 229 21.44 7.47 -23.74
N GLU A 230 22.42 8.36 -23.73
CA GLU A 230 22.85 9.04 -22.51
C GLU A 230 22.02 10.30 -22.18
N CYS A 231 21.66 10.42 -20.91
CA CYS A 231 21.06 11.64 -20.39
C CYS A 231 22.11 12.70 -20.15
N SER A 232 21.96 13.88 -20.78
CA SER A 232 22.87 15.02 -20.61
C SER A 232 22.92 15.65 -19.21
N LEU A 233 22.10 15.16 -18.27
CA LEU A 233 22.06 15.66 -16.88
C LEU A 233 22.82 14.75 -15.93
N CYS A 234 22.68 13.42 -16.07
CA CYS A 234 23.38 12.46 -15.22
C CYS A 234 24.53 11.75 -15.93
N MET A 235 24.71 11.95 -17.24
CA MET A 235 25.71 11.30 -18.09
C MET A 235 25.69 9.77 -17.95
N ARG A 236 24.49 9.21 -17.86
CA ARG A 236 24.21 7.76 -17.74
C ARG A 236 23.12 7.41 -18.74
N LEU A 237 22.99 6.12 -19.06
CA LEU A 237 21.87 5.59 -19.83
C LEU A 237 20.52 6.13 -19.31
N PHE A 238 19.65 6.52 -20.23
CA PHE A 238 18.31 7.00 -19.90
C PHE A 238 17.56 5.98 -19.05
N TYR A 239 16.97 6.47 -17.97
CA TYR A 239 16.06 5.72 -17.11
C TYR A 239 14.74 6.47 -17.04
N GLU A 240 13.66 5.81 -17.49
CA GLU A 240 12.36 6.44 -17.72
C GLU A 240 12.48 7.72 -18.56
N PRO A 241 12.90 7.63 -19.84
CA PRO A 241 13.16 8.81 -20.66
C PRO A 241 11.89 9.65 -20.85
N VAL A 242 12.02 10.97 -20.76
CA VAL A 242 10.95 11.93 -21.03
C VAL A 242 11.45 12.97 -22.02
N THR A 243 10.72 13.11 -23.12
CA THR A 243 10.99 14.11 -24.15
C THR A 243 10.13 15.34 -23.91
N THR A 244 10.80 16.46 -23.68
CA THR A 244 10.18 17.78 -23.52
C THR A 244 9.55 18.27 -24.83
N PRO A 245 8.59 19.23 -24.81
CA PRO A 245 8.01 19.82 -26.03
C PRO A 245 9.04 20.42 -27.00
N CYS A 246 10.18 20.87 -26.48
CA CYS A 246 11.31 21.38 -27.26
C CYS A 246 12.14 20.28 -27.96
N GLY A 247 11.77 19.00 -27.81
CA GLY A 247 12.41 17.85 -28.44
C GLY A 247 13.62 17.26 -27.70
N HIS A 248 13.99 17.79 -26.54
CA HIS A 248 15.10 17.26 -25.75
C HIS A 248 14.64 16.16 -24.78
N THR A 249 15.42 15.09 -24.69
CA THR A 249 15.12 13.91 -23.85
C THR A 249 16.03 13.85 -22.63
N PHE A 250 15.46 13.53 -21.49
CA PHE A 250 16.14 13.40 -20.19
C PHE A 250 15.59 12.20 -19.42
N CYS A 251 16.30 11.70 -18.40
CA CYS A 251 15.65 10.84 -17.40
C CYS A 251 14.54 11.64 -16.71
N LEU A 252 13.38 11.02 -16.46
CA LEU A 252 12.24 11.64 -15.79
C LEU A 252 12.68 12.38 -14.51
N LYS A 253 13.40 11.67 -13.64
CA LYS A 253 13.89 12.20 -12.36
C LYS A 253 14.94 13.31 -12.51
N CYS A 254 15.75 13.29 -13.57
CA CYS A 254 16.74 14.35 -13.81
C CYS A 254 16.05 15.63 -14.26
N LEU A 255 15.08 15.53 -15.16
CA LEU A 255 14.31 16.68 -15.63
C LEU A 255 13.51 17.31 -14.47
N GLU A 256 12.82 16.48 -13.69
CA GLU A 256 12.05 16.94 -12.53
C GLU A 256 12.91 17.72 -11.53
N ARG A 257 14.13 17.24 -11.23
CA ARG A 257 15.09 17.95 -10.37
C ARG A 257 15.49 19.32 -10.93
N CYS A 258 15.77 19.42 -12.22
CA CYS A 258 16.10 20.72 -12.83
C CYS A 258 14.93 21.70 -12.77
N LEU A 259 13.72 21.19 -12.99
CA LEU A 259 12.51 21.98 -13.01
C LEU A 259 12.08 22.48 -11.62
N ASP A 260 12.52 21.84 -10.52
CA ASP A 260 12.32 22.36 -9.16
C ASP A 260 13.00 23.72 -8.93
N HIS A 261 14.11 23.97 -9.64
CA HIS A 261 14.87 25.22 -9.56
C HIS A 261 14.50 26.22 -10.64
N ASN A 262 14.29 25.75 -11.88
CA ASN A 262 14.12 26.64 -13.02
C ASN A 262 13.17 26.06 -14.08
N PRO A 263 12.08 26.76 -14.48
CA PRO A 263 11.11 26.26 -15.44
C PRO A 263 11.56 26.31 -16.91
N TYR A 264 12.86 26.20 -17.19
CA TYR A 264 13.41 26.17 -18.56
C TYR A 264 14.08 24.83 -18.86
N CYS A 265 14.05 24.43 -20.13
CA CYS A 265 14.80 23.28 -20.61
C CYS A 265 16.30 23.45 -20.31
N PRO A 266 16.97 22.46 -19.68
CA PRO A 266 18.40 22.55 -19.37
C PRO A 266 19.31 22.72 -20.60
N LEU A 267 18.86 22.27 -21.79
CA LEU A 267 19.65 22.31 -23.01
C LEU A 267 19.40 23.56 -23.86
N CYS A 268 18.15 23.84 -24.20
CA CYS A 268 17.81 24.94 -25.11
C CYS A 268 17.23 26.19 -24.43
N LYS A 269 16.99 26.13 -23.12
CA LYS A 269 16.38 27.21 -22.32
C LYS A 269 14.95 27.60 -22.74
N GLU A 270 14.26 26.78 -23.51
CA GLU A 270 12.84 26.98 -23.81
C GLU A 270 11.99 26.84 -22.55
N LYS A 271 10.92 27.62 -22.45
CA LYS A 271 10.06 27.69 -21.25
C LYS A 271 9.17 26.46 -21.16
N LEU A 272 9.27 25.75 -20.04
CA LEU A 272 8.53 24.51 -19.74
C LEU A 272 7.47 24.70 -18.64
N SER A 273 6.97 25.92 -18.43
CA SER A 273 6.05 26.23 -17.33
C SER A 273 4.72 25.46 -17.40
N GLU A 274 4.16 25.26 -18.59
CA GLU A 274 2.93 24.47 -18.76
C GLU A 274 3.18 22.98 -18.53
N PHE A 275 4.36 22.51 -18.95
CA PHE A 275 4.81 21.15 -18.74
C PHE A 275 5.06 20.84 -17.26
N LEU A 276 5.55 21.83 -16.51
CA LEU A 276 5.67 21.81 -15.06
C LEU A 276 4.32 21.80 -14.34
N ALA A 277 3.39 22.63 -14.81
CA ALA A 277 2.08 22.77 -14.20
C ALA A 277 1.24 21.50 -14.31
N SER A 278 1.35 20.76 -15.42
CA SER A 278 0.61 19.52 -15.62
C SER A 278 1.17 18.35 -14.81
N ARG A 279 2.47 18.33 -14.49
CA ARG A 279 3.20 17.22 -13.82
C ARG A 279 2.97 15.83 -14.41
N THR A 280 2.37 15.74 -15.59
CA THR A 280 2.16 14.48 -16.32
C THR A 280 3.35 14.24 -17.23
N TYR A 281 4.50 13.90 -16.65
CA TYR A 281 5.68 13.51 -17.41
C TYR A 281 5.47 12.11 -17.98
N LYS A 282 5.08 12.03 -19.24
CA LYS A 282 4.90 10.75 -19.93
C LYS A 282 6.25 10.23 -20.40
N LYS A 283 6.50 8.95 -20.14
CA LYS A 283 7.67 8.24 -20.67
C LYS A 283 7.60 8.25 -22.20
N THR A 284 8.73 8.54 -22.84
CA THR A 284 8.89 8.44 -24.28
C THR A 284 9.03 6.97 -24.65
N VAL A 285 7.88 6.34 -24.92
CA VAL A 285 7.77 4.90 -25.21
C VAL A 285 8.78 4.44 -26.27
N LEU A 286 8.91 5.20 -27.36
CA LEU A 286 9.86 4.86 -28.43
C LEU A 286 11.31 4.75 -27.93
N THR A 287 11.76 5.69 -27.10
CA THR A 287 13.13 5.66 -26.54
C THR A 287 13.30 4.49 -25.59
N GLU A 288 12.30 4.20 -24.78
CA GLU A 288 12.31 3.05 -23.86
C GLU A 288 12.35 1.72 -24.62
N GLU A 289 11.54 1.54 -25.66
CA GLU A 289 11.53 0.35 -26.51
C GLU A 289 12.87 0.12 -27.22
N LEU A 290 13.50 1.19 -27.72
CA LEU A 290 14.82 1.10 -28.33
C LEU A 290 15.88 0.65 -27.34
N ILE A 291 15.88 1.20 -26.11
CA ILE A 291 16.82 0.79 -25.06
C ILE A 291 16.57 -0.67 -24.66
N VAL A 292 15.32 -1.09 -24.51
CA VAL A 292 14.97 -2.49 -24.18
C VAL A 292 15.42 -3.45 -25.27
N HIS A 293 15.31 -3.06 -26.54
CA HIS A 293 15.66 -3.92 -27.67
C HIS A 293 17.17 -4.02 -27.90
N TYR A 294 17.89 -2.88 -27.83
CA TYR A 294 19.30 -2.82 -28.20
C TYR A 294 20.28 -2.87 -27.01
N LEU A 295 19.87 -2.44 -25.81
CA LEU A 295 20.72 -2.29 -24.61
C LEU A 295 20.08 -2.91 -23.34
N PRO A 296 19.67 -4.20 -23.37
CA PRO A 296 18.93 -4.80 -22.25
C PRO A 296 19.80 -5.02 -21.00
N GLU A 297 21.08 -5.31 -21.16
CA GLU A 297 22.00 -5.57 -20.04
C GLU A 297 22.30 -4.27 -19.28
N GLU A 298 22.64 -3.21 -20.01
CA GLU A 298 22.92 -1.88 -19.48
C GLU A 298 21.68 -1.28 -18.80
N LEU A 299 20.48 -1.51 -19.36
CA LEU A 299 19.23 -1.11 -18.72
C LEU A 299 18.98 -1.85 -17.40
N SER A 300 19.32 -3.14 -17.33
CA SER A 300 19.21 -3.95 -16.12
C SER A 300 20.15 -3.43 -15.03
N GLU A 301 21.41 -3.14 -15.36
CA GLU A 301 22.36 -2.52 -14.44
C GLU A 301 21.88 -1.13 -13.98
N ARG A 302 21.36 -0.33 -14.91
CA ARG A 302 20.83 1.00 -14.60
C ARG A 302 19.63 0.96 -13.64
N LYS A 303 18.75 -0.04 -13.78
CA LYS A 303 17.64 -0.33 -12.86
C LYS A 303 18.15 -0.70 -11.48
N LYS A 304 19.12 -1.61 -11.39
CA LYS A 304 19.71 -2.04 -10.12
C LYS A 304 20.32 -0.86 -9.35
N ILE A 305 21.08 0.01 -10.02
CA ILE A 305 21.66 1.22 -9.41
C ILE A 305 20.55 2.13 -8.86
N TYR A 306 19.46 2.31 -9.62
CA TYR A 306 18.34 3.13 -9.17
C TYR A 306 17.65 2.55 -7.93
N GLU A 307 17.42 1.23 -7.90
CA GLU A 307 16.81 0.54 -6.76
C GLU A 307 17.70 0.63 -5.50
N GLU A 308 19.02 0.49 -5.65
CA GLU A 308 19.99 0.67 -4.56
C GLU A 308 19.98 2.11 -4.03
N GLU A 309 20.01 3.12 -4.91
CA GLU A 309 19.89 4.54 -4.54
C GLU A 309 18.56 4.83 -3.81
N MET A 310 17.44 4.24 -4.24
CA MET A 310 16.13 4.39 -3.57
C MET A 310 16.08 3.70 -2.21
N LYS A 311 16.70 2.52 -2.10
CA LYS A 311 16.78 1.79 -0.83
C LYS A 311 17.57 2.57 0.22
N GLU A 312 18.69 3.16 -0.18
CA GLU A 312 19.49 4.02 0.70
C GLU A 312 18.68 5.22 1.21
N LEU A 313 17.95 5.90 0.32
CA LEU A 313 17.10 7.04 0.68
C LEU A 313 15.85 6.66 1.50
N SER A 314 15.47 5.38 1.52
CA SER A 314 14.34 4.89 2.31
C SER A 314 14.69 4.59 3.78
N ASN A 315 15.98 4.68 4.14
CA ASN A 315 16.42 4.44 5.51
C ASN A 315 15.91 5.55 6.45
N LEU A 316 15.21 5.15 7.51
CA LEU A 316 14.63 6.06 8.50
C LEU A 316 15.51 6.23 9.75
N ASN A 317 16.75 5.75 9.72
CA ASN A 317 17.72 5.88 10.80
C ASN A 317 19.01 6.57 10.35
N GLU A 318 19.41 6.38 9.10
CA GLU A 318 20.60 6.99 8.51
C GLU A 318 20.21 7.96 7.41
N ASP A 319 20.92 9.08 7.30
CA ASP A 319 20.69 10.12 6.30
C ASP A 319 19.23 10.61 6.20
N VAL A 320 18.52 10.60 7.32
CA VAL A 320 17.13 11.03 7.40
C VAL A 320 17.01 12.49 6.99
N PRO A 321 16.12 12.83 6.04
CA PRO A 321 15.92 14.22 5.62
C PRO A 321 15.37 15.08 6.77
N ILE A 322 16.01 16.23 7.03
CA ILE A 322 15.65 17.16 8.10
C ILE A 322 15.12 18.48 7.53
N PHE A 323 13.88 18.78 7.85
CA PHE A 323 13.25 20.09 7.66
C PHE A 323 13.51 20.96 8.88
N VAL A 324 14.12 22.13 8.69
CA VAL A 324 14.47 23.03 9.80
C VAL A 324 13.46 24.17 9.84
N CYS A 325 12.58 24.16 10.85
CA CYS A 325 11.52 25.15 10.97
C CYS A 325 11.07 25.31 12.43
N THR A 326 9.86 24.85 12.75
CA THR A 326 9.25 24.94 14.07
C THR A 326 9.30 23.61 14.83
N MET A 327 9.04 23.66 16.13
CA MET A 327 8.92 22.45 16.94
C MET A 327 7.69 21.65 16.50
N ALA A 328 7.87 20.35 16.23
CA ALA A 328 6.79 19.40 16.04
C ALA A 328 6.68 18.48 17.25
N PHE A 329 5.46 18.00 17.48
CA PHE A 329 5.17 17.06 18.54
C PHE A 329 4.46 15.83 17.96
N PRO A 330 4.70 14.64 18.53
CA PRO A 330 3.93 13.45 18.22
C PRO A 330 2.43 13.71 18.28
N THR A 331 1.68 13.11 17.37
CA THR A 331 0.21 13.19 17.20
C THR A 331 -0.36 14.55 16.77
N ILE A 332 0.45 15.61 16.72
CA ILE A 332 -0.02 16.94 16.35
C ILE A 332 0.10 17.14 14.83
N PRO A 333 -0.98 17.53 14.13
CA PRO A 333 -0.92 17.94 12.73
C PRO A 333 -0.01 19.16 12.53
N CYS A 334 0.83 19.12 11.50
CA CYS A 334 1.75 20.18 11.15
C CYS A 334 1.69 20.45 9.63
N PRO A 335 0.74 21.27 9.16
CA PRO A 335 0.68 21.64 7.75
C PRO A 335 1.84 22.56 7.39
N LEU A 336 2.57 22.23 6.33
CA LEU A 336 3.74 22.97 5.86
C LEU A 336 3.53 23.52 4.46
N HIS A 337 3.93 24.77 4.25
CA HIS A 337 4.02 25.34 2.91
C HIS A 337 5.48 25.30 2.44
N VAL A 338 5.76 24.38 1.51
CA VAL A 338 7.10 24.12 0.99
C VAL A 338 7.29 24.87 -0.32
N PHE A 339 8.13 25.90 -0.29
CA PHE A 339 8.44 26.72 -1.46
C PHE A 339 9.92 26.72 -1.83
N GLU A 340 10.84 26.31 -0.96
CA GLU A 340 12.26 26.27 -1.32
C GLU A 340 12.59 25.05 -2.19
N PRO A 341 13.32 25.21 -3.31
CA PRO A 341 13.63 24.10 -4.23
C PRO A 341 14.22 22.85 -3.58
N ARG A 342 15.15 23.02 -2.62
CA ARG A 342 15.76 21.90 -1.87
C ARG A 342 14.74 21.06 -1.10
N TYR A 343 13.73 21.69 -0.52
CA TYR A 343 12.69 20.99 0.23
C TYR A 343 11.60 20.42 -0.68
N ARG A 344 11.38 21.00 -1.87
CA ARG A 344 10.53 20.39 -2.91
C ARG A 344 11.09 19.02 -3.32
N LEU A 345 12.42 18.97 -3.56
CA LEU A 345 13.13 17.71 -3.82
C LEU A 345 13.01 16.73 -2.66
N MET A 346 13.23 17.21 -1.44
CA MET A 346 13.12 16.39 -0.22
C MET A 346 11.74 15.73 -0.11
N ILE A 347 10.65 16.50 -0.22
CA ILE A 347 9.28 15.97 -0.14
C ILE A 347 9.00 14.99 -1.28
N ARG A 348 9.42 15.31 -2.51
CA ARG A 348 9.24 14.38 -3.64
C ARG A 348 9.95 13.05 -3.38
N ARG A 349 11.19 13.06 -2.87
CA ARG A 349 11.92 11.84 -2.52
C ARG A 349 11.20 11.02 -1.46
N CYS A 350 10.68 11.66 -0.41
CA CYS A 350 9.90 10.97 0.62
C CYS A 350 8.66 10.27 0.04
N MET A 351 8.03 10.87 -0.98
CA MET A 351 6.90 10.27 -1.68
C MET A 351 7.34 9.13 -2.63
N GLU A 352 8.47 9.29 -3.32
CA GLU A 352 9.02 8.32 -4.28
C GLU A 352 9.56 7.05 -3.60
N THR A 353 10.27 7.20 -2.49
CA THR A 353 10.78 6.06 -1.70
C THR A 353 9.65 5.31 -0.99
N GLY A 354 8.46 5.91 -0.90
CA GLY A 354 7.32 5.35 -0.19
C GLY A 354 7.39 5.53 1.33
N THR A 355 8.48 6.08 1.89
CA THR A 355 8.58 6.30 3.34
C THR A 355 7.58 7.32 3.84
N LYS A 356 7.26 8.32 3.00
CA LYS A 356 6.39 9.46 3.33
C LYS A 356 6.78 10.13 4.66
N GLN A 357 8.04 10.08 5.05
CA GLN A 357 8.50 10.53 6.37
C GLN A 357 9.76 11.38 6.27
N PHE A 358 9.84 12.40 7.11
CA PHE A 358 11.03 13.25 7.28
C PHE A 358 11.10 13.83 8.70
N GLY A 359 12.30 14.13 9.18
CA GLY A 359 12.49 14.73 10.50
C GLY A 359 12.25 16.25 10.48
N MET A 360 11.68 16.80 11.54
CA MET A 360 11.60 18.25 11.76
C MET A 360 12.34 18.64 13.03
N CYS A 361 13.26 19.61 12.90
CA CYS A 361 14.05 20.16 13.99
C CYS A 361 13.92 21.69 14.04
N LEU A 362 14.15 22.26 15.23
CA LEU A 362 14.33 23.70 15.39
C LEU A 362 15.67 24.14 14.81
N ALA A 363 15.72 25.38 14.32
CA ALA A 363 16.96 26.01 13.89
C ALA A 363 17.89 26.22 15.10
N ASP A 364 19.19 26.00 14.88
CA ASP A 364 20.26 26.26 15.84
C ASP A 364 21.34 27.09 15.14
N GLU A 365 21.73 28.23 15.72
CA GLU A 365 22.67 29.17 15.07
C GLU A 365 24.09 28.60 14.93
N LEU A 366 24.49 27.66 15.78
CA LEU A 366 25.84 27.09 15.77
C LEU A 366 25.91 25.77 15.01
N LYS A 367 24.90 24.92 15.16
CA LYS A 367 24.87 23.56 14.58
C LYS A 367 24.02 23.46 13.31
N GLY A 368 23.31 24.52 12.94
CA GLY A 368 22.30 24.52 11.87
C GLY A 368 20.93 24.06 12.37
N PHE A 369 20.85 22.94 13.10
CA PHE A 369 19.61 22.48 13.72
C PHE A 369 19.83 21.74 15.05
N ALA A 370 18.79 21.75 15.88
CA ALA A 370 18.78 21.19 17.22
C ALA A 370 19.06 19.68 17.27
N ASP A 371 19.63 19.22 18.37
CA ASP A 371 19.97 17.81 18.60
C ASP A 371 18.74 16.89 18.79
N TYR A 372 17.55 17.47 18.91
CA TYR A 372 16.30 16.74 19.10
C TYR A 372 15.22 17.24 18.14
N GLY A 373 14.44 16.30 17.62
CA GLY A 373 13.38 16.57 16.66
C GLY A 373 12.23 15.58 16.74
N CYS A 374 11.25 15.78 15.85
CA CYS A 374 10.11 14.89 15.69
C CYS A 374 10.03 14.42 14.24
N MET A 375 9.86 13.11 14.05
CA MET A 375 9.57 12.52 12.75
C MET A 375 8.14 12.90 12.35
N LEU A 376 7.99 13.46 11.16
CA LEU A 376 6.71 13.80 10.55
C LEU A 376 6.38 12.79 9.46
N GLU A 377 5.11 12.39 9.42
CA GLU A 377 4.55 11.58 8.33
C GLU A 377 3.66 12.46 7.45
N ILE A 378 3.87 12.35 6.13
CA ILE A 378 3.13 13.06 5.09
C ILE A 378 1.80 12.33 4.86
N ARG A 379 0.71 13.03 5.15
CA ARG A 379 -0.67 12.55 4.90
C ARG A 379 -1.13 12.87 3.49
N ASP A 380 -0.86 14.10 3.04
CA ASP A 380 -1.28 14.60 1.72
C ASP A 380 -0.31 15.66 1.21
N VAL A 381 -0.19 15.78 -0.11
CA VAL A 381 0.60 16.83 -0.76
C VAL A 381 -0.18 17.45 -1.91
N LYS A 382 -0.41 18.76 -1.80
CA LYS A 382 -1.03 19.56 -2.85
C LYS A 382 0.04 20.39 -3.54
N PHE A 383 0.31 20.08 -4.79
CA PHE A 383 1.27 20.81 -5.61
C PHE A 383 0.60 21.98 -6.34
N PHE A 384 1.32 23.09 -6.44
CA PHE A 384 0.94 24.25 -7.23
C PHE A 384 1.68 24.29 -8.58
N PRO A 385 1.13 24.98 -9.59
CA PRO A 385 1.74 25.12 -10.92
C PRO A 385 3.15 25.72 -10.95
N ASP A 386 3.52 26.46 -9.90
CA ASP A 386 4.83 27.10 -9.75
C ASP A 386 5.88 26.21 -9.04
N GLY A 387 5.52 24.95 -8.75
CA GLY A 387 6.38 23.99 -8.07
C GLY A 387 6.28 24.01 -6.55
N ARG A 388 5.60 24.99 -5.94
CA ARG A 388 5.35 25.00 -4.49
C ARG A 388 4.42 23.85 -4.09
N SER A 389 4.42 23.48 -2.82
CA SER A 389 3.45 22.52 -2.27
C SER A 389 2.94 22.91 -0.90
N VAL A 390 1.69 22.56 -0.62
CA VAL A 390 1.21 22.40 0.76
C VAL A 390 1.31 20.93 1.10
N VAL A 391 2.00 20.62 2.20
CA VAL A 391 2.21 19.27 2.71
C VAL A 391 1.46 19.17 4.02
N ASP A 392 0.45 18.31 4.08
CA ASP A 392 -0.20 17.97 5.34
C ASP A 392 0.60 16.88 6.04
N THR A 393 1.00 17.11 7.29
CA THR A 393 1.82 16.15 8.04
C THR A 393 1.31 15.97 9.46
N VAL A 394 1.70 14.88 10.10
CA VAL A 394 1.47 14.63 11.53
C VAL A 394 2.75 14.18 12.19
N GLY A 395 3.02 14.65 13.40
CA GLY A 395 4.13 14.13 14.19
C GLY A 395 3.89 12.68 14.60
N VAL A 396 4.93 11.85 14.52
CA VAL A 396 4.86 10.43 14.83
C VAL A 396 5.66 10.11 16.08
N ARG A 397 6.98 10.35 16.04
CA ARG A 397 7.91 9.94 17.09
C ARG A 397 9.05 10.93 17.29
N ARG A 398 9.63 10.91 18.48
CA ARG A 398 10.77 11.77 18.84
C ARG A 398 12.08 11.07 18.48
N PHE A 399 13.08 11.86 18.10
CA PHE A 399 14.41 11.35 17.85
C PHE A 399 15.48 12.30 18.38
N LYS A 400 16.68 11.74 18.58
CA LYS A 400 17.91 12.44 18.85
C LYS A 400 18.82 12.34 17.63
N VAL A 401 19.44 13.45 17.27
CA VAL A 401 20.45 13.54 16.22
C VAL A 401 21.77 12.99 16.76
N LEU A 402 22.31 12.00 16.08
CA LEU A 402 23.64 11.44 16.34
C LEU A 402 24.70 12.23 15.57
N ASN A 403 24.47 12.39 14.26
CA ASN A 403 25.37 13.10 13.35
C ASN A 403 24.56 13.99 12.39
N HIS A 404 25.09 15.18 12.10
CA HIS A 404 24.55 16.11 11.11
C HIS A 404 25.17 15.83 9.73
N GLY A 405 24.36 15.93 8.68
CA GLY A 405 24.76 15.75 7.29
C GLY A 405 24.02 16.71 6.35
N GLN A 406 24.36 16.65 5.08
CA GLN A 406 23.68 17.42 4.03
C GLN A 406 23.67 16.64 2.73
N ARG A 407 22.53 16.61 2.04
CA ARG A 407 22.36 15.94 0.75
C ARG A 407 21.55 16.84 -0.18
N ASP A 408 22.09 17.10 -1.38
CA ASP A 408 21.41 17.89 -2.42
C ASP A 408 20.81 19.23 -1.93
N GLY A 409 21.50 19.88 -1.00
CA GLY A 409 21.16 21.21 -0.48
C GLY A 409 20.24 21.23 0.75
N TYR A 410 19.61 20.13 1.13
CA TYR A 410 18.85 20.03 2.39
C TYR A 410 19.63 19.24 3.46
N ASN A 411 19.28 19.47 4.73
CA ASN A 411 19.97 18.84 5.87
C ASN A 411 19.56 17.38 6.01
N THR A 412 20.50 16.52 6.38
CA THR A 412 20.24 15.12 6.75
C THR A 412 20.77 14.84 8.15
N ALA A 413 20.30 13.77 8.78
CA ALA A 413 20.83 13.33 10.07
C ALA A 413 20.79 11.82 10.22
N ASN A 414 21.80 11.27 10.89
CA ASN A 414 21.68 9.95 11.50
C ASN A 414 21.00 10.13 12.85
N ILE A 415 19.99 9.32 13.12
CA ILE A 415 19.11 9.52 14.27
C ILE A 415 18.93 8.25 15.10
N GLU A 416 18.68 8.47 16.38
CA GLU A 416 18.24 7.46 17.32
C GLU A 416 16.85 7.83 17.83
N TYR A 417 15.91 6.87 17.81
CA TYR A 417 14.57 7.11 18.31
C TYR A 417 14.56 7.13 19.83
N LEU A 418 13.83 8.10 20.39
CA LEU A 418 13.70 8.23 21.83
C LEU A 418 12.56 7.35 22.34
N GLU A 419 12.91 6.47 23.29
CA GLU A 419 11.96 5.68 24.06
C GLU A 419 11.91 6.21 25.50
N ASP A 420 10.71 6.32 26.06
CA ASP A 420 10.54 6.76 27.45
C ASP A 420 10.98 5.63 28.40
N LYS A 421 12.04 5.89 29.18
CA LYS A 421 12.48 4.97 30.23
C LYS A 421 11.53 5.05 31.41
N LYS A 422 10.94 3.90 31.78
CA LYS A 422 10.13 3.80 32.99
C LYS A 422 11.05 3.96 34.21
N VAL A 423 10.61 4.78 35.15
CA VAL A 423 11.29 4.97 36.45
C VAL A 423 10.47 4.31 37.55
N GLU A 424 11.15 3.67 38.51
CA GLU A 424 10.55 2.92 39.62
C GLU A 424 10.99 3.49 40.98
N GLY A 425 10.24 3.19 42.04
CA GLY A 425 10.59 3.58 43.40
C GLY A 425 10.66 5.10 43.60
N ALA A 426 11.78 5.58 44.15
CA ALA A 426 11.96 7.00 44.49
C ALA A 426 11.90 7.94 43.27
N GLU A 427 12.39 7.48 42.11
CA GLU A 427 12.35 8.25 40.86
C GLU A 427 10.92 8.38 40.31
N TYR A 428 10.05 7.38 40.56
CA TYR A 428 8.63 7.47 40.23
C TYR A 428 7.92 8.54 41.05
N GLU A 429 8.20 8.62 42.36
CA GLU A 429 7.63 9.67 43.20
C GLU A 429 8.08 11.07 42.76
N GLU A 430 9.33 11.22 42.34
CA GLU A 430 9.84 12.47 41.77
C GLU A 430 9.15 12.81 40.44
N LEU A 431 8.96 11.83 39.55
CA LEU A 431 8.21 12.00 38.31
C LEU A 431 6.78 12.45 38.56
N VAL A 432 6.08 11.85 39.53
CA VAL A 432 4.71 12.22 39.90
C VAL A 432 4.67 13.67 40.41
N ARG A 433 5.62 14.06 41.28
CA ARG A 433 5.72 15.46 41.75
C ARG A 433 5.98 16.44 40.60
N LEU A 434 6.85 16.07 39.65
CA LEU A 434 7.15 16.89 38.49
C LEU A 434 5.92 17.01 37.56
N HIS A 435 5.25 15.90 37.26
CA HIS A 435 4.00 15.85 36.51
C HIS A 435 2.96 16.80 37.12
N ASP A 436 2.76 16.71 38.42
CA ASP A 436 1.79 17.52 39.15
C ASP A 436 2.14 19.00 39.10
N SER A 437 3.41 19.35 39.30
CA SER A 437 3.91 20.72 39.20
C SER A 437 3.72 21.30 37.79
N VAL A 438 4.02 20.53 36.74
CA VAL A 438 3.86 20.97 35.36
C VAL A 438 2.37 21.11 35.01
N TYR A 439 1.54 20.19 35.47
CA TYR A 439 0.09 20.26 35.29
C TYR A 439 -0.49 21.52 35.95
N ASP A 440 -0.11 21.79 37.19
CA ASP A 440 -0.56 22.98 37.93
C ASP A 440 -0.08 24.27 37.26
N GLN A 441 1.14 24.31 36.75
CA GLN A 441 1.66 25.43 35.95
C GLN A 441 0.85 25.63 34.66
N ALA A 442 0.51 24.56 33.95
CA ALA A 442 -0.27 24.63 32.72
C ALA A 442 -1.71 25.11 32.99
N VAL A 443 -2.33 24.64 34.09
CA VAL A 443 -3.65 25.12 34.54
C VAL A 443 -3.58 26.59 34.96
N ALA A 444 -2.56 27.00 35.72
CA ALA A 444 -2.36 28.39 36.11
C ALA A 444 -2.17 29.31 34.88
N TRP A 445 -1.36 28.88 33.91
CA TRP A 445 -1.19 29.58 32.65
C TRP A 445 -2.52 29.70 31.91
N PHE A 446 -3.22 28.58 31.70
CA PHE A 446 -4.50 28.56 30.98
C PHE A 446 -5.55 29.44 31.66
N THR A 447 -5.64 29.40 32.99
CA THR A 447 -6.56 30.24 33.79
C THR A 447 -6.18 31.72 33.79
N SER A 448 -4.90 32.06 33.60
CA SER A 448 -4.44 33.45 33.46
C SER A 448 -4.76 34.08 32.10
N LEU A 449 -5.07 33.28 31.08
CA LEU A 449 -5.41 33.78 29.74
C LEU A 449 -6.71 34.58 29.74
N LYS A 450 -6.80 35.56 28.83
CA LYS A 450 -8.03 36.32 28.57
C LYS A 450 -9.12 35.40 28.01
N ASP A 451 -10.39 35.71 28.30
CA ASP A 451 -11.52 34.84 27.95
C ASP A 451 -11.66 34.59 26.45
N ASN A 452 -11.29 35.57 25.61
CA ASN A 452 -11.27 35.40 24.16
C ASN A 452 -10.24 34.36 23.69
N MET A 453 -9.04 34.35 24.30
CA MET A 453 -7.99 33.37 23.99
C MET A 453 -8.36 31.99 24.52
N LYS A 454 -8.93 31.92 25.74
CA LYS A 454 -9.45 30.66 26.30
C LYS A 454 -10.53 30.06 25.40
N ALA A 455 -11.49 30.87 24.95
CA ALA A 455 -12.55 30.40 24.06
C ALA A 455 -11.99 29.86 22.73
N GLN A 456 -10.98 30.51 22.15
CA GLN A 456 -10.32 30.01 20.94
C GLN A 456 -9.62 28.66 21.18
N ILE A 457 -8.88 28.53 22.28
CA ILE A 457 -8.19 27.28 22.63
C ILE A 457 -9.21 26.16 22.89
N LEU A 458 -10.26 26.43 23.66
CA LEU A 458 -11.31 25.45 23.96
C LEU A 458 -12.05 25.01 22.70
N ASN A 459 -12.35 25.94 21.79
CA ASN A 459 -13.07 25.63 20.56
C ASN A 459 -12.20 24.86 19.55
N HIS A 460 -10.87 25.07 19.56
CA HIS A 460 -9.95 24.41 18.64
C HIS A 460 -9.39 23.08 19.18
N PHE A 461 -8.99 23.03 20.46
CA PHE A 461 -8.31 21.89 21.08
C PHE A 461 -9.17 21.14 22.11
N GLY A 462 -10.32 21.70 22.52
CA GLY A 462 -11.17 21.12 23.56
C GLY A 462 -10.77 21.55 24.98
N SER A 463 -11.42 20.94 25.98
CA SER A 463 -11.13 21.19 27.39
C SER A 463 -9.75 20.67 27.79
N MET A 464 -9.11 21.34 28.74
CA MET A 464 -7.87 20.88 29.36
C MET A 464 -8.04 19.44 29.88
N PRO A 465 -7.13 18.50 29.58
CA PRO A 465 -7.22 17.13 30.07
C PRO A 465 -7.17 17.09 31.60
N GLY A 466 -7.83 16.10 32.20
CA GLY A 466 -7.76 15.87 33.63
C GLY A 466 -6.37 15.42 34.08
N LYS A 467 -6.05 15.63 35.35
CA LYS A 467 -4.80 15.18 35.96
C LYS A 467 -4.74 13.65 35.97
N GLU A 468 -3.72 13.08 35.36
CA GLU A 468 -3.55 11.63 35.23
C GLU A 468 -3.10 11.02 36.57
N SER A 469 -3.70 9.88 36.97
CA SER A 469 -3.33 9.17 38.20
C SER A 469 -2.08 8.29 38.04
N GLU A 470 -1.71 7.95 36.81
CA GLU A 470 -0.52 7.15 36.49
C GLU A 470 0.20 7.76 35.27
N PRO A 471 1.18 8.66 35.48
CA PRO A 471 1.83 9.41 34.41
C PRO A 471 2.55 8.52 33.37
N GLN A 472 2.84 7.27 33.72
CA GLN A 472 3.51 6.29 32.86
C GLN A 472 2.54 5.34 32.10
N ALA A 473 1.21 5.48 32.27
CA ALA A 473 0.20 4.54 31.72
C ALA A 473 -0.27 4.85 30.29
N ARG A 474 0.02 6.03 29.73
CA ARG A 474 -0.48 6.49 28.41
C ARG A 474 -0.14 5.56 27.23
N ALA A 475 0.87 4.72 27.33
CA ALA A 475 1.20 3.77 26.27
C ALA A 475 0.06 2.78 25.98
N LEU A 476 -0.61 2.24 27.02
CA LEU A 476 -1.66 1.23 26.86
C LEU A 476 -2.96 1.83 26.32
N ILE A 477 -3.42 2.94 26.89
CA ILE A 477 -4.70 3.59 26.53
C ILE A 477 -4.66 4.14 25.10
N PHE A 478 -3.52 4.68 24.67
CA PHE A 478 -3.32 5.19 23.32
C PHE A 478 -3.23 4.06 22.28
N SER A 479 -2.56 2.94 22.61
CA SER A 479 -2.46 1.78 21.71
C SER A 479 -3.82 1.10 21.47
N GLY A 480 -4.68 0.97 22.50
CA GLY A 480 -6.02 0.42 22.35
C GLY A 480 -6.95 1.31 21.49
N ALA A 481 -6.82 2.64 21.62
CA ALA A 481 -7.56 3.58 20.75
C ALA A 481 -7.09 3.54 19.29
N CYS A 482 -5.79 3.32 19.06
CA CYS A 482 -5.23 3.11 17.72
C CYS A 482 -5.74 1.79 17.11
N GLN A 483 -5.83 0.70 17.88
CA GLN A 483 -6.36 -0.58 17.39
C GLN A 483 -7.83 -0.45 16.97
N ILE A 484 -8.67 0.24 17.76
CA ILE A 484 -10.07 0.50 17.39
C ILE A 484 -10.19 1.17 16.01
N ASN A 485 -9.34 2.16 15.74
CA ASN A 485 -9.37 2.86 14.45
C ASN A 485 -8.84 1.98 13.30
N LEU A 486 -7.92 1.06 13.59
CA LEU A 486 -7.40 0.11 12.61
C LEU A 486 -8.46 -0.93 12.21
N GLU A 487 -9.22 -1.49 13.16
CA GLU A 487 -10.33 -2.42 12.85
C GLU A 487 -11.46 -1.70 12.07
N LEU A 488 -11.77 -0.44 12.43
CA LEU A 488 -12.73 0.37 11.69
C LEU A 488 -12.26 0.68 10.25
N TYR A 489 -10.95 0.89 10.06
CA TYR A 489 -10.36 1.05 8.74
C TYR A 489 -10.43 -0.25 7.93
N ALA A 490 -10.12 -1.40 8.55
CA ALA A 490 -10.23 -2.71 7.91
C ALA A 490 -11.66 -2.99 7.44
N SER A 491 -12.64 -2.73 8.31
CA SER A 491 -14.07 -2.80 7.97
C SER A 491 -14.43 -1.93 6.76
N TYR A 492 -13.89 -0.72 6.67
CA TYR A 492 -14.16 0.20 5.57
C TYR A 492 -13.50 -0.23 4.25
N VAL A 493 -12.28 -0.79 4.31
CA VAL A 493 -11.62 -1.40 3.14
C VAL A 493 -12.46 -2.55 2.60
N TYR A 494 -12.88 -3.49 3.46
CA TYR A 494 -13.72 -4.62 3.06
C TYR A 494 -15.08 -4.18 2.49
N LEU A 495 -15.67 -3.12 3.05
CA LEU A 495 -16.90 -2.55 2.52
C LEU A 495 -16.71 -2.05 1.08
N SER A 496 -15.64 -1.28 0.83
CA SER A 496 -15.30 -0.81 -0.51
C SER A 496 -15.11 -1.96 -1.50
N MET A 497 -14.39 -3.01 -1.09
CA MET A 497 -14.18 -4.21 -1.89
C MET A 497 -15.49 -4.94 -2.23
N SER A 498 -16.40 -5.07 -1.25
CA SER A 498 -17.69 -5.70 -1.48
C SER A 498 -18.47 -5.02 -2.61
N PHE A 499 -18.58 -3.70 -2.56
CA PHE A 499 -19.30 -2.92 -3.57
C PHE A 499 -18.55 -2.84 -4.90
N TYR A 500 -17.22 -2.95 -4.92
CA TYR A 500 -16.46 -3.12 -6.16
C TYR A 500 -16.91 -4.39 -6.93
N PHE A 501 -17.01 -5.52 -6.23
CA PHE A 501 -17.42 -6.79 -6.84
C PHE A 501 -18.91 -6.90 -7.19
N ASP A 502 -19.75 -6.04 -6.60
CA ASP A 502 -21.18 -5.96 -6.88
C ASP A 502 -21.53 -5.08 -8.10
N ARG A 503 -20.56 -4.30 -8.62
CA ARG A 503 -20.74 -3.51 -9.85
C ARG A 503 -21.15 -4.38 -11.04
N ASP A 504 -21.90 -3.80 -11.97
CA ASP A 504 -22.39 -4.46 -13.17
C ASP A 504 -21.27 -4.90 -14.13
N ASP A 505 -20.15 -4.18 -14.15
CA ASP A 505 -18.98 -4.49 -14.98
C ASP A 505 -18.06 -5.58 -14.39
N VAL A 506 -18.21 -5.94 -13.11
CA VAL A 506 -17.46 -7.02 -12.44
C VAL A 506 -18.35 -8.23 -12.14
N ALA A 507 -19.50 -8.00 -11.50
CA ALA A 507 -20.59 -8.95 -11.26
C ALA A 507 -20.20 -10.27 -10.54
N LEU A 508 -19.27 -10.24 -9.59
CA LEU A 508 -18.84 -11.39 -8.79
C LEU A 508 -19.57 -11.45 -7.44
N LYS A 509 -20.84 -11.87 -7.45
CA LYS A 509 -21.73 -11.88 -6.27
C LYS A 509 -21.18 -12.62 -5.04
N ASN A 510 -20.43 -13.70 -5.23
CA ASN A 510 -19.87 -14.45 -4.11
C ASN A 510 -18.70 -13.71 -3.45
N PHE A 511 -17.89 -12.98 -4.23
CA PHE A 511 -16.86 -12.09 -3.70
C PHE A 511 -17.48 -10.92 -2.94
N ALA A 512 -18.50 -10.30 -3.53
CA ALA A 512 -19.24 -9.21 -2.88
C ALA A 512 -19.77 -9.64 -1.50
N LYS A 513 -20.39 -10.83 -1.41
CA LYS A 513 -20.87 -11.40 -0.15
C LYS A 513 -19.74 -11.72 0.84
N TYR A 514 -18.65 -12.31 0.36
CA TYR A 514 -17.49 -12.63 1.20
C TYR A 514 -16.94 -11.38 1.88
N PHE A 515 -16.64 -10.32 1.11
CA PHE A 515 -16.10 -9.09 1.68
C PHE A 515 -17.11 -8.31 2.51
N LEU A 516 -18.41 -8.38 2.21
CA LEU A 516 -19.43 -7.77 3.05
C LEU A 516 -19.47 -8.44 4.44
N HIS A 517 -19.31 -9.76 4.48
CA HIS A 517 -19.24 -10.51 5.72
C HIS A 517 -18.01 -10.11 6.55
N GLN A 518 -16.84 -10.07 5.92
CA GLN A 518 -15.59 -9.62 6.55
C GLN A 518 -15.69 -8.18 7.09
N SER A 519 -16.31 -7.28 6.33
CA SER A 519 -16.54 -5.89 6.78
C SER A 519 -17.33 -5.81 8.08
N HIS A 520 -18.35 -6.65 8.25
CA HIS A 520 -19.15 -6.69 9.47
C HIS A 520 -18.37 -7.28 10.65
N GLU A 521 -17.53 -8.29 10.42
CA GLU A 521 -16.73 -8.94 11.45
C GLU A 521 -15.67 -7.99 12.01
N GLU A 522 -14.95 -7.27 11.15
CA GLU A 522 -14.00 -6.23 11.56
C GLU A 522 -14.67 -5.10 12.36
N ARG A 523 -15.92 -4.79 12.02
CA ARG A 523 -16.70 -3.84 12.81
C ARG A 523 -17.06 -4.39 14.19
N GLU A 524 -17.42 -5.67 14.30
CA GLU A 524 -17.63 -6.32 15.59
C GLU A 524 -16.34 -6.38 16.42
N HIS A 525 -15.18 -6.58 15.79
CA HIS A 525 -13.85 -6.49 16.41
C HIS A 525 -13.63 -5.11 17.03
N ALA A 526 -13.88 -4.03 16.28
CA ALA A 526 -13.83 -2.66 16.79
C ALA A 526 -14.76 -2.44 18.00
N GLU A 527 -16.01 -2.90 17.92
CA GLU A 527 -17.00 -2.75 18.99
C GLU A 527 -16.62 -3.52 20.27
N LYS A 528 -16.02 -4.71 20.14
CA LYS A 528 -15.48 -5.47 21.28
C LYS A 528 -14.37 -4.70 22.00
N LEU A 529 -13.45 -4.09 21.24
CA LEU A 529 -12.38 -3.24 21.79
C LEU A 529 -12.93 -1.97 22.46
N MET A 530 -13.94 -1.33 21.88
CA MET A 530 -14.63 -0.19 22.50
C MET A 530 -15.29 -0.58 23.83
N LYS A 531 -15.93 -1.76 23.90
CA LYS A 531 -16.52 -2.28 25.14
C LYS A 531 -15.45 -2.54 26.20
N LEU A 532 -14.33 -3.16 25.82
CA LEU A 532 -13.19 -3.37 26.72
C LEU A 532 -12.67 -2.04 27.27
N GLN A 533 -12.47 -1.04 26.41
CA GLN A 533 -12.01 0.29 26.82
C GLN A 533 -12.92 0.90 27.90
N ASN A 534 -14.24 0.82 27.70
CA ASN A 534 -15.22 1.33 28.68
C ASN A 534 -15.22 0.51 29.98
N GLN A 535 -15.13 -0.83 29.89
CA GLN A 535 -15.06 -1.71 31.08
C GLN A 535 -13.83 -1.42 31.95
N ARG A 536 -12.72 -1.06 31.32
CA ARG A 536 -11.45 -0.72 32.00
C ARG A 536 -11.37 0.74 32.44
N GLY A 537 -12.46 1.52 32.30
CA GLY A 537 -12.53 2.93 32.70
C GLY A 537 -11.80 3.89 31.76
N GLY A 538 -11.31 3.40 30.62
CA GLY A 538 -10.69 4.20 29.58
C GLY A 538 -11.66 5.18 28.92
N ARG A 539 -11.15 6.02 28.03
CA ARG A 539 -11.94 6.92 27.20
C ARG A 539 -11.71 6.59 25.74
N ILE A 540 -12.79 6.57 24.96
CA ILE A 540 -12.74 6.31 23.53
C ILE A 540 -12.59 7.66 22.83
N PHE A 541 -11.53 7.81 22.06
CA PHE A 541 -11.30 8.95 21.18
C PHE A 541 -11.30 8.44 19.74
N LEU A 542 -12.44 8.56 19.06
CA LEU A 542 -12.56 8.17 17.66
C LEU A 542 -11.80 9.15 16.77
N GLN A 543 -11.12 8.63 15.75
CA GLN A 543 -10.41 9.39 14.74
C GLN A 543 -11.10 9.25 13.39
N ASP A 544 -10.63 10.02 12.41
CA ASP A 544 -11.10 9.87 11.03
C ASP A 544 -10.70 8.50 10.48
N ILE A 545 -11.69 7.76 9.99
CA ILE A 545 -11.45 6.52 9.24
C ILE A 545 -11.01 6.92 7.83
N LYS A 546 -9.75 6.61 7.49
CA LYS A 546 -9.19 6.95 6.18
C LYS A 546 -9.92 6.18 5.08
N LYS A 547 -10.05 6.80 3.90
CA LYS A 547 -10.53 6.08 2.72
C LYS A 547 -9.49 5.02 2.30
N PRO A 548 -9.92 3.89 1.70
CA PRO A 548 -9.00 2.90 1.14
C PRO A 548 -8.07 3.52 0.09
N ASP A 549 -6.83 3.04 0.02
CA ASP A 549 -5.79 3.57 -0.88
C ASP A 549 -6.01 3.22 -2.36
N ARG A 550 -6.86 2.23 -2.66
CA ARG A 550 -7.13 1.74 -4.02
C ARG A 550 -8.63 1.73 -4.30
N ASP A 551 -9.02 2.40 -5.37
CA ASP A 551 -10.40 2.49 -5.84
C ASP A 551 -10.73 1.42 -6.92
N ASP A 552 -9.72 0.90 -7.64
CA ASP A 552 -9.88 -0.12 -8.68
C ASP A 552 -9.05 -1.39 -8.37
N LEU A 553 -9.71 -2.55 -8.34
CA LEU A 553 -9.09 -3.87 -8.12
C LEU A 553 -9.04 -4.64 -9.45
N GLU A 554 -7.97 -4.44 -10.22
CA GLU A 554 -7.81 -4.93 -11.61
C GLU A 554 -8.25 -6.39 -11.86
N ASN A 555 -7.99 -7.30 -10.92
CA ASN A 555 -8.46 -8.69 -11.00
C ASN A 555 -8.72 -9.29 -9.60
N GLY A 556 -9.54 -10.35 -9.55
CA GLY A 556 -9.95 -10.97 -8.28
C GLY A 556 -8.81 -11.61 -7.47
N LEU A 557 -7.65 -11.91 -8.08
CA LEU A 557 -6.49 -12.45 -7.36
C LEU A 557 -5.67 -11.32 -6.71
N THR A 558 -5.45 -10.21 -7.42
CA THR A 558 -4.88 -8.96 -6.87
C THR A 558 -5.75 -8.40 -5.75
N ALA A 559 -7.06 -8.63 -5.83
CA ALA A 559 -7.97 -8.28 -4.75
C ALA A 559 -7.75 -9.09 -3.48
N MET A 560 -7.13 -10.28 -3.51
CA MET A 560 -6.79 -11.03 -2.29
C MET A 560 -5.45 -10.60 -1.68
N GLU A 561 -4.65 -9.80 -2.38
CA GLU A 561 -3.36 -9.29 -1.85
C GLU A 561 -3.56 -8.15 -0.85
N CYS A 562 -4.52 -7.27 -1.12
CA CYS A 562 -4.80 -6.12 -0.27
C CYS A 562 -5.33 -6.55 1.12
N PRO A 563 -6.34 -7.44 1.22
CA PRO A 563 -6.76 -8.06 2.47
C PRO A 563 -5.61 -8.73 3.22
N LEU A 564 -4.80 -9.54 2.53
CA LEU A 564 -3.72 -10.27 3.21
C LEU A 564 -2.68 -9.33 3.84
N HIS A 565 -2.36 -8.23 3.17
CA HIS A 565 -1.47 -7.21 3.75
C HIS A 565 -2.12 -6.47 4.91
N LEU A 566 -3.41 -6.15 4.79
CA LEU A 566 -4.20 -5.53 5.85
C LEU A 566 -4.26 -6.43 7.10
N GLU A 567 -4.59 -7.71 6.95
CA GLU A 567 -4.62 -8.69 8.05
C GLU A 567 -3.26 -8.87 8.71
N LYS A 568 -2.17 -8.87 7.93
CA LYS A 568 -0.80 -8.87 8.48
C LYS A 568 -0.55 -7.65 9.37
N ASN A 569 -0.99 -6.47 8.94
CA ASN A 569 -0.81 -5.23 9.69
C ASN A 569 -1.68 -5.22 10.96
N VAL A 570 -2.95 -5.65 10.88
CA VAL A 570 -3.84 -5.81 12.02
C VAL A 570 -3.24 -6.78 13.05
N ASN A 571 -2.81 -7.96 12.61
CA ASN A 571 -2.22 -8.97 13.49
C ASN A 571 -0.89 -8.49 14.11
N GLN A 572 -0.05 -7.79 13.37
CA GLN A 572 1.17 -7.20 13.93
C GLN A 572 0.86 -6.17 15.02
N SER A 573 -0.15 -5.31 14.79
CA SER A 573 -0.61 -4.34 15.79
C SER A 573 -1.17 -5.02 17.05
N LEU A 574 -1.90 -6.13 16.91
CA LEU A 574 -2.37 -6.94 18.04
C LEU A 574 -1.23 -7.63 18.80
N LEU A 575 -0.18 -8.08 18.11
CA LEU A 575 1.04 -8.62 18.73
C LEU A 575 1.76 -7.55 19.55
N ASP A 576 1.90 -6.36 19.00
CA ASP A 576 2.53 -5.22 19.68
C ASP A 576 1.71 -4.82 20.91
N LEU A 577 0.37 -4.84 20.82
CA LEU A 577 -0.54 -4.61 21.94
C LEU A 577 -0.43 -5.69 23.01
N HIS A 578 -0.32 -6.97 22.64
CA HIS A 578 -0.13 -8.08 23.58
C HIS A 578 1.22 -7.99 24.29
N LYS A 579 2.28 -7.68 23.56
CA LYS A 579 3.61 -7.43 24.14
C LYS A 579 3.55 -6.26 25.14
N LEU A 580 2.88 -5.17 24.78
CA LEU A 580 2.72 -4.03 25.67
C LEU A 580 1.91 -4.38 26.93
N ALA A 581 0.86 -5.20 26.81
CA ALA A 581 0.09 -5.70 27.94
C ALA A 581 0.95 -6.58 28.86
N THR A 582 1.79 -7.42 28.28
CA THR A 582 2.75 -8.28 28.99
C THR A 582 3.78 -7.43 29.75
N ASP A 583 4.38 -6.44 29.08
CA ASP A 583 5.36 -5.50 29.65
C ASP A 583 4.76 -4.59 30.76
N LYS A 584 3.44 -4.59 30.89
CA LYS A 584 2.67 -3.83 31.89
C LYS A 584 2.02 -4.73 32.93
N ASN A 585 2.29 -6.04 32.90
CA ASN A 585 1.70 -7.03 33.80
C ASN A 585 0.16 -6.94 33.86
N ASP A 586 -0.49 -6.79 32.70
CA ASP A 586 -1.96 -6.79 32.57
C ASP A 586 -2.44 -8.16 32.06
N PRO A 587 -2.58 -9.18 32.93
CA PRO A 587 -2.94 -10.54 32.53
C PRO A 587 -4.34 -10.60 31.90
N HIS A 588 -5.24 -9.70 32.29
CA HIS A 588 -6.58 -9.64 31.71
C HIS A 588 -6.54 -9.13 30.27
N LEU A 589 -5.71 -8.14 29.95
CA LEU A 589 -5.56 -7.66 28.58
C LEU A 589 -4.80 -8.67 27.72
N CYS A 590 -3.78 -9.35 28.25
CA CYS A 590 -3.11 -10.46 27.57
C CYS A 590 -4.09 -11.57 27.19
N ASP A 591 -4.89 -12.07 28.15
CA ASP A 591 -5.91 -13.10 27.91
C ASP A 591 -6.99 -12.62 26.93
N PHE A 592 -7.42 -11.36 27.03
CA PHE A 592 -8.35 -10.79 26.06
C PHE A 592 -7.77 -10.83 24.65
N ILE A 593 -6.53 -10.38 24.44
CA ILE A 593 -5.91 -10.29 23.11
C ILE A 593 -5.62 -11.69 22.55
N GLU A 594 -5.21 -12.65 23.38
CA GLU A 594 -5.02 -14.05 22.96
C GLU A 594 -6.32 -14.65 22.43
N ASN A 595 -7.41 -14.49 23.18
CA ASN A 595 -8.74 -14.93 22.75
C ASN A 595 -9.23 -14.14 21.53
N PHE A 596 -8.96 -12.83 21.47
CA PHE A 596 -9.37 -11.95 20.37
C PHE A 596 -8.66 -12.32 19.06
N ARG A 597 -7.34 -12.54 19.08
CA ARG A 597 -6.55 -12.97 17.90
C ARG A 597 -7.01 -14.33 17.37
N LEU A 598 -7.37 -15.25 18.26
CA LEU A 598 -7.93 -16.55 17.87
C LEU A 598 -9.30 -16.40 17.21
N ILE A 599 -10.12 -15.44 17.66
CA ILE A 599 -11.44 -15.16 17.08
C ILE A 599 -11.29 -14.56 15.70
N CYS A 600 -10.45 -13.53 15.50
CA CYS A 600 -10.21 -12.94 14.18
C CYS A 600 -9.84 -14.04 13.17
N LEU A 601 -8.78 -14.82 13.48
CA LEU A 601 -8.27 -15.84 12.56
C LEU A 601 -9.16 -17.09 12.35
N GLN A 602 -10.18 -17.30 13.18
CA GLN A 602 -11.17 -18.38 12.99
C GLN A 602 -12.38 -17.94 12.19
N VAL A 603 -12.63 -16.64 12.11
CA VAL A 603 -13.87 -16.03 11.64
C VAL A 603 -13.68 -15.43 10.23
N ASP A 604 -12.45 -15.09 9.84
CA ASP A 604 -12.10 -14.48 8.54
C ASP A 604 -12.27 -15.40 7.28
N LEU A 605 -12.96 -16.55 7.40
CA LEU A 605 -13.05 -17.61 6.36
C LEU A 605 -14.44 -18.22 6.10
#